data_AF-A0A7W4CMJ9-F1
#
_entry.id   AF-A0A7W4CMJ9-F1
#
_cell.length_a   1.000
_cell.length_b   1.000
_cell.length_c   1.000
_cell.angle_alpha   90.00
_cell.angle_beta   90.00
_cell.angle_gamma   90.00
#
_symmetry.space_group_name_H-M   'P 1'
#
loop_
_entity.id
_entity.type
_entity.pdbx_description
1 polymer ?
#
loop_
_entity_poly.entity_id
_entity_poly.type
_entity_poly.pdbx_seq_one_letter_code
_entity_poly.pdbx_strand_id
1 'polypeptide(L)'
;MALIVKSAHKAATAKFQATARRIASQVPQAFADRVCVMTEKHLDPVEVHNAELIHAVRVPDPEADAAILSAVSGIIGAVRIGDLAEQTRLRGRGFRAVVRQIRSHHLVLAAHERIAPDAFVRRRAA
;
A
#
# COMPACT_ATOMS: atom_id res chain seq x y z
N MET A 1 -9.99 -20.74 -1.58
CA MET A 1 -8.77 -20.64 -0.73
C MET A 1 -9.03 -19.73 0.48
N ALA A 2 -8.62 -20.15 1.69
CA ALA A 2 -8.67 -19.34 2.90
C ALA A 2 -7.25 -19.02 3.42
N LEU A 3 -7.06 -17.82 3.96
CA LEU A 3 -5.76 -17.34 4.46
C LEU A 3 -5.80 -17.07 5.97
N ILE A 4 -4.80 -17.57 6.69
CA ILE A 4 -4.53 -17.21 8.08
C ILE A 4 -3.32 -16.29 8.12
N VAL A 5 -3.53 -15.03 8.52
CA VAL A 5 -2.44 -14.03 8.61
C VAL A 5 -1.87 -14.02 10.02
N LYS A 6 -0.57 -14.30 10.14
CA LYS A 6 0.21 -14.21 11.40
C LYS A 6 1.64 -13.79 11.12
N SER A 7 2.31 -13.25 12.14
CA SER A 7 3.75 -13.00 12.05
C SER A 7 4.52 -14.31 11.82
N ALA A 8 5.64 -14.26 11.11
CA ALA A 8 6.48 -15.43 10.87
C ALA A 8 6.93 -16.09 12.18
N HIS A 9 7.22 -15.27 13.20
CA HIS A 9 7.53 -15.74 14.54
C HIS A 9 6.39 -16.59 15.14
N LYS A 10 5.15 -16.11 15.08
CA LYS A 10 3.99 -16.84 15.63
C LYS A 10 3.64 -18.06 14.78
N ALA A 11 3.77 -17.94 13.46
CA ALA A 11 3.54 -19.03 12.50
C ALA A 11 4.50 -20.21 12.71
N ALA A 12 5.72 -19.94 13.17
CA ALA A 12 6.72 -20.96 13.48
C ALA A 12 6.44 -21.75 14.77
N THR A 13 5.53 -21.28 15.64
CA THR A 13 5.25 -21.96 16.91
C THR A 13 4.48 -23.27 16.69
N ALA A 14 4.89 -24.35 17.38
CA ALA A 14 4.26 -25.66 17.28
C ALA A 14 2.76 -25.60 17.65
N LYS A 15 2.40 -24.81 18.68
CA LYS A 15 1.02 -24.57 19.09
C LYS A 15 0.19 -24.01 17.93
N PHE A 16 0.68 -22.99 17.25
CA PHE A 16 -0.04 -22.40 16.12
C PHE A 16 -0.15 -23.36 14.94
N GLN A 17 0.94 -24.07 14.59
CA GLN A 17 0.90 -25.05 13.51
C GLN A 17 -0.13 -26.15 13.76
N ALA A 18 -0.22 -26.63 15.01
CA ALA A 18 -1.25 -27.59 15.40
C ALA A 18 -2.66 -27.02 15.23
N THR A 19 -2.88 -25.77 15.64
CA THR A 19 -4.17 -25.08 15.43
C THR A 19 -4.49 -24.91 13.94
N ALA A 20 -3.54 -24.46 13.13
CA ALA A 20 -3.74 -24.24 11.70
C ALA A 20 -4.07 -25.56 10.97
N ARG A 21 -3.38 -26.66 11.30
CA ARG A 21 -3.71 -28.00 10.78
C ARG A 21 -5.11 -28.45 11.18
N ARG A 22 -5.51 -28.21 12.42
CA ARG A 22 -6.85 -28.55 12.92
C ARG A 22 -7.95 -27.76 12.20
N ILE A 23 -7.71 -26.47 11.94
CA ILE A 23 -8.61 -25.65 11.13
C ILE A 23 -8.69 -26.21 9.71
N ALA A 24 -7.54 -26.48 9.08
CA ALA A 24 -7.48 -27.01 7.72
C ALA A 24 -8.23 -28.35 7.56
N SER A 25 -8.17 -29.24 8.56
CA SER A 25 -8.89 -30.53 8.51
C SER A 25 -10.40 -30.42 8.71
N GLN A 26 -10.90 -29.31 9.27
CA GLN A 26 -12.32 -29.09 9.55
C GLN A 26 -13.00 -28.18 8.53
N VAL A 27 -12.24 -27.55 7.65
CA VAL A 27 -12.78 -26.66 6.62
C VAL A 27 -13.39 -27.51 5.51
N PRO A 28 -14.69 -27.36 5.23
CA PRO A 28 -15.32 -28.09 4.14
C PRO A 28 -14.83 -27.57 2.79
N GLN A 29 -14.77 -28.45 1.80
CA GLN A 29 -14.33 -28.09 0.44
C GLN A 29 -15.23 -27.01 -0.20
N ALA A 30 -16.52 -26.99 0.17
CA ALA A 30 -17.47 -25.94 -0.25
C ALA A 30 -17.08 -24.54 0.24
N PHE A 31 -16.28 -24.42 1.30
CA PHE A 31 -15.78 -23.14 1.81
C PHE A 31 -14.42 -22.77 1.20
N ALA A 32 -13.47 -23.70 1.20
CA ALA A 32 -12.16 -23.46 0.60
C ALA A 32 -11.45 -24.76 0.19
N ASP A 33 -10.81 -24.71 -0.98
CA ASP A 33 -10.00 -25.82 -1.50
C ASP A 33 -8.72 -26.05 -0.68
N ARG A 34 -8.23 -24.99 -0.01
CA ARG A 34 -7.03 -25.03 0.83
C ARG A 34 -7.02 -23.91 1.84
N VAL A 35 -6.35 -24.17 2.97
CA VAL A 35 -6.02 -23.19 4.01
C VAL A 35 -4.52 -22.95 3.99
N CYS A 36 -4.10 -21.69 3.83
CA CYS A 36 -2.70 -21.31 3.80
C CYS A 36 -2.37 -20.30 4.89
N VAL A 37 -1.15 -20.35 5.44
CA VAL A 37 -0.65 -19.34 6.39
C VAL A 37 0.13 -18.30 5.62
N MET A 38 -0.28 -17.03 5.72
CA MET A 38 0.42 -15.90 5.14
C MET A 38 1.15 -15.14 6.24
N THR A 39 2.41 -14.80 5.99
CA THR A 39 3.27 -14.04 6.91
C THR A 39 3.82 -12.82 6.19
N GLU A 40 4.40 -11.89 6.94
CA GLU A 40 5.13 -10.73 6.42
C GLU A 40 6.24 -11.12 5.43
N LYS A 41 6.79 -12.33 5.52
CA LYS A 41 7.81 -12.83 4.59
C LYS A 41 7.28 -13.18 3.20
N HIS A 42 5.97 -13.32 3.05
CA HIS A 42 5.33 -13.59 1.75
C HIS A 42 4.89 -12.31 1.04
N LEU A 43 5.09 -11.15 1.67
CA LEU A 43 4.70 -9.86 1.10
C LEU A 43 5.78 -9.36 0.15
N ASP A 44 5.36 -8.68 -0.91
CA ASP A 44 6.27 -8.02 -1.83
C ASP A 44 7.02 -6.90 -1.09
N PRO A 45 8.36 -6.87 -1.10
CA PRO A 45 9.15 -5.80 -0.48
C PRO A 45 8.80 -4.38 -0.97
N VAL A 46 8.33 -4.23 -2.21
CA VAL A 46 7.85 -2.96 -2.77
C VAL A 46 6.56 -2.52 -2.07
N GLU A 47 5.59 -3.43 -1.95
CA GLU A 47 4.32 -3.16 -1.28
C GLU A 47 4.51 -2.88 0.22
N VAL A 48 5.40 -3.61 0.89
CA VAL A 48 5.73 -3.36 2.29
C VAL A 48 6.29 -1.95 2.47
N HIS A 49 7.27 -1.55 1.65
CA HIS A 49 7.84 -0.22 1.70
C HIS A 49 6.77 0.88 1.46
N ASN A 50 5.92 0.69 0.44
CA ASN A 50 4.87 1.63 0.10
C ASN A 50 3.83 1.73 1.24
N ALA A 51 3.43 0.60 1.82
CA ALA A 51 2.50 0.55 2.95
C ALA A 51 3.06 1.24 4.20
N GLU A 52 4.34 1.03 4.53
CA GLU A 52 5.02 1.72 5.63
C GLU A 52 5.03 3.23 5.42
N LEU A 53 5.37 3.70 4.22
CA LEU A 53 5.38 5.12 3.89
C LEU A 53 3.98 5.73 3.98
N ILE A 54 2.98 5.07 3.40
CA ILE A 54 1.56 5.46 3.48
C ILE A 54 1.10 5.55 4.93
N HIS A 55 1.49 4.58 5.77
CA HIS A 55 1.15 4.56 7.19
C HIS A 55 1.88 5.68 7.97
N ALA A 56 3.12 6.00 7.62
CA ALA A 56 3.90 7.06 8.24
C ALA A 56 3.32 8.46 7.97
N VAL A 57 2.68 8.66 6.82
CA VAL A 57 2.02 9.93 6.46
C VAL A 57 0.52 9.95 6.75
N ARG A 58 0.04 9.05 7.62
CA ARG A 58 -1.41 8.85 7.78
C ARG A 58 -2.19 10.06 8.29
N VAL A 59 -1.51 10.97 8.99
CA VAL A 59 -2.10 12.21 9.50
C VAL A 59 -2.30 13.19 8.33
N PRO A 60 -3.53 13.69 8.11
CA PRO A 60 -3.81 14.63 7.04
C PRO A 60 -3.09 15.97 7.26
N ASP A 61 -2.76 16.63 6.16
CA ASP A 61 -2.23 18.00 6.15
C ASP A 61 -3.08 18.79 5.15
N PRO A 62 -4.19 19.42 5.60
CA PRO A 62 -5.19 19.98 4.70
C PRO A 62 -4.64 20.98 3.69
N GLU A 63 -3.66 21.79 4.08
CA GLU A 63 -3.01 22.76 3.21
C GLU A 63 -2.24 22.06 2.08
N ALA A 64 -1.37 21.10 2.43
CA ALA A 64 -0.57 20.38 1.46
C ALA A 64 -1.44 19.47 0.56
N ASP A 65 -2.48 18.86 1.14
CA ASP A 65 -3.39 17.97 0.44
C ASP A 65 -4.24 18.74 -0.57
N ALA A 66 -4.74 19.93 -0.22
CA ALA A 66 -5.46 20.80 -1.14
C ALA A 66 -4.57 21.31 -2.28
N ALA A 67 -3.32 21.67 -1.99
CA ALA A 67 -2.36 22.11 -3.00
C ALA A 67 -2.07 21.01 -4.03
N ILE A 68 -1.84 19.78 -3.59
CA ILE A 68 -1.65 18.64 -4.50
C ILE A 68 -2.93 18.32 -5.27
N LEU A 69 -4.09 18.31 -4.62
CA LEU A 69 -5.35 18.02 -5.30
C LEU A 69 -5.62 19.00 -6.45
N SER A 70 -5.35 20.29 -6.23
CA SER A 70 -5.41 21.33 -7.26
C SER A 70 -4.43 21.04 -8.40
N ALA A 71 -3.17 20.73 -8.10
CA ALA A 71 -2.16 20.40 -9.11
C ALA A 71 -2.50 19.13 -9.92
N VAL A 72 -3.13 18.13 -9.28
CA VAL A 72 -3.51 16.86 -9.90
C VAL A 72 -4.63 17.03 -10.93
N SER A 73 -5.49 18.04 -10.78
CA SER A 73 -6.61 18.28 -11.71
C SER A 73 -6.16 18.47 -13.17
N GLY A 74 -4.98 19.04 -13.38
CA GLY A 74 -4.38 19.30 -14.70
C GLY A 74 -3.52 18.17 -15.26
N ILE A 75 -3.32 17.05 -14.54
CA ILE A 75 -2.41 15.99 -14.98
C ILE A 75 -3.00 15.21 -16.17
N ILE A 76 -2.29 15.23 -17.30
CA ILE A 76 -2.54 14.37 -18.46
C ILE A 76 -1.45 13.30 -18.51
N GLY A 77 -1.82 12.03 -18.41
CA GLY A 77 -0.87 10.92 -18.40
C GLY A 77 -0.20 10.71 -17.03
N ALA A 78 1.08 10.33 -17.06
CA ALA A 78 1.89 10.07 -15.87
C ALA A 78 2.89 11.22 -15.63
N VAL A 79 3.03 11.63 -14.37
CA VAL A 79 3.91 12.71 -13.92
C VAL A 79 4.77 12.22 -12.76
N ARG A 80 6.00 12.69 -12.69
CA ARG A 80 6.94 12.34 -11.62
C ARG A 80 6.48 12.92 -10.28
N ILE A 81 6.59 12.14 -9.20
CA ILE A 81 6.18 12.56 -7.85
C ILE A 81 6.95 13.80 -7.38
N GLY A 82 8.26 13.86 -7.62
CA GLY A 82 9.12 14.98 -7.26
C GLY A 82 8.67 16.29 -7.89
N ASP A 83 8.43 16.29 -9.21
CA ASP A 83 8.00 17.48 -9.96
C ASP A 83 6.65 17.98 -9.45
N LEU A 84 5.71 17.08 -9.16
CA LEU A 84 4.41 17.41 -8.60
C LEU A 84 4.52 18.01 -7.19
N ALA A 85 5.39 17.46 -6.34
CA ALA A 85 5.66 17.98 -5.01
C ALA A 85 6.31 19.38 -5.06
N GLU A 86 7.24 19.61 -5.97
CA GLU A 86 7.93 20.89 -6.15
C GLU A 86 7.00 22.03 -6.59
N GLN A 87 5.99 21.74 -7.42
CA GLN A 87 4.98 22.72 -7.83
C GLN A 87 4.26 23.36 -6.63
N THR A 88 4.06 22.62 -5.54
CA THR A 88 3.42 23.16 -4.34
C THR A 88 4.31 24.11 -3.53
N ARG A 89 5.64 24.08 -3.75
CA ARG A 89 6.65 24.79 -2.94
C ARG A 89 6.64 24.43 -1.44
N LEU A 90 5.96 23.35 -1.05
CA LEU A 90 5.84 22.89 0.33
C LEU A 90 6.93 21.87 0.75
N ARG A 91 8.00 21.72 -0.04
CA ARG A 91 9.12 20.80 0.20
C ARG A 91 8.61 19.38 0.52
N GLY A 92 9.13 18.75 1.59
CA GLY A 92 8.74 17.41 2.02
C GLY A 92 7.25 17.25 2.35
N ARG A 93 6.52 18.32 2.66
CA ARG A 93 5.06 18.25 2.87
C ARG A 93 4.33 17.95 1.57
N GLY A 94 4.80 18.50 0.45
CA GLY A 94 4.26 18.22 -0.89
C GLY A 94 4.39 16.74 -1.26
N PHE A 95 5.56 16.15 -1.05
CA PHE A 95 5.78 14.72 -1.27
C PHE A 95 4.82 13.86 -0.42
N ARG A 96 4.72 14.16 0.88
CA ARG A 96 3.81 13.44 1.79
C ARG A 96 2.34 13.59 1.38
N ALA A 97 1.96 14.74 0.82
CA ALA A 97 0.62 14.95 0.28
C ALA A 97 0.36 14.08 -0.96
N VAL A 98 1.32 13.94 -1.88
CA VAL A 98 1.22 12.98 -2.99
C VAL A 98 0.99 11.56 -2.48
N VAL A 99 1.78 11.11 -1.49
CA VAL A 99 1.61 9.78 -0.88
C VAL A 99 0.21 9.62 -0.29
N ARG A 100 -0.35 10.64 0.37
CA ARG A 100 -1.73 10.60 0.87
C ARG A 100 -2.76 10.54 -0.24
N GLN A 101 -2.54 11.18 -1.39
CA GLN A 101 -3.41 11.06 -2.56
C GLN A 101 -3.35 9.65 -3.19
N ILE A 102 -2.19 8.98 -3.13
CA ILE A 102 -2.07 7.56 -3.50
C ILE A 102 -2.89 6.69 -2.53
N ARG A 103 -2.78 6.94 -1.23
CA ARG A 103 -3.58 6.24 -0.20
C ARG A 103 -5.08 6.38 -0.42
N SER A 104 -5.54 7.58 -0.78
CA SER A 104 -6.97 7.86 -1.07
C SER A 104 -7.39 7.44 -2.49
N HIS A 105 -6.49 6.82 -3.25
CA HIS A 105 -6.70 6.35 -4.63
C HIS A 105 -7.06 7.44 -5.66
N HIS A 106 -6.84 8.71 -5.36
CA HIS A 106 -6.92 9.78 -6.38
C HIS A 106 -5.76 9.67 -7.38
N LEU A 107 -4.60 9.23 -6.88
CA LEU A 107 -3.42 8.90 -7.67
C LEU A 107 -3.13 7.41 -7.57
N VAL A 108 -2.52 6.86 -8.63
CA VAL A 108 -1.96 5.52 -8.67
C VAL A 108 -0.57 5.58 -9.28
N LEU A 109 0.33 4.71 -8.85
CA LEU A 109 1.63 4.56 -9.50
C LEU A 109 1.45 4.09 -10.95
N ALA A 110 2.30 4.57 -11.84
CA ALA A 110 2.30 4.19 -13.24
C ALA A 110 2.86 2.77 -13.45
N ALA A 111 3.79 2.34 -12.59
CA ALA A 111 4.41 1.02 -12.58
C ALA A 111 4.38 0.41 -11.17
N HIS A 112 4.67 -0.89 -11.09
CA HIS A 112 4.87 -1.59 -9.81
C HIS A 112 6.27 -1.28 -9.26
N GLU A 113 6.38 -0.18 -8.52
CA GLU A 113 7.64 0.34 -8.00
C GLU A 113 7.48 0.95 -6.61
N ARG A 114 8.62 1.27 -5.97
CA ARG A 114 8.62 1.95 -4.67
C ARG A 114 8.17 3.39 -4.86
N ILE A 115 7.39 3.92 -3.92
CA ILE A 115 7.04 5.32 -3.87
C ILE A 115 8.29 6.13 -3.52
N ALA A 116 8.83 6.82 -4.52
CA ALA A 116 10.02 7.65 -4.42
C ALA A 116 9.86 8.91 -5.29
N PRO A 117 10.68 9.96 -5.09
CA PRO A 117 10.54 11.20 -5.86
C PRO A 117 10.66 11.02 -7.38
N ASP A 118 11.38 10.00 -7.85
CA ASP A 118 11.59 9.64 -9.25
C ASP A 118 10.47 8.76 -9.84
N ALA A 119 9.66 8.12 -8.98
CA ALA A 119 8.52 7.31 -9.40
C ALA A 119 7.44 8.17 -10.08
N PHE A 120 6.66 7.53 -10.95
CA PHE A 120 5.61 8.19 -11.72
C PHE A 120 4.23 7.86 -11.19
N VAL A 121 3.37 8.87 -11.09
CA VAL A 121 1.97 8.76 -10.72
C VAL A 121 1.08 9.25 -11.85
N ARG A 122 -0.11 8.68 -11.93
CA ARG A 122 -1.19 9.13 -12.81
C ARG A 122 -2.48 9.22 -12.03
N ARG A 123 -3.44 9.97 -12.56
CA ARG A 123 -4.80 9.93 -12.04
C ARG A 123 -5.37 8.52 -12.18
N ARG A 124 -6.08 8.06 -11.16
CA ARG A 124 -6.90 6.85 -11.29
C ARG A 124 -8.01 7.17 -12.29
N ALA A 125 -8.13 6.37 -13.35
CA ALA A 125 -9.29 6.44 -14.24
C ALA A 125 -10.54 6.06 -13.42
N ALA A 126 -11.61 6.83 -13.58
CA ALA A 126 -12.90 6.54 -12.98
C ALA A 126 -13.46 5.21 -13.50
#